data_AF-A0A6N9E1F9-F1
#
_entry.id   AF-A0A6N9E1F9-F1
#
_cell.length_a   1.000
_cell.length_b   1.000
_cell.length_c   1.000
_cell.angle_alpha   90.00
_cell.angle_beta   90.00
_cell.angle_gamma   90.00
#
_symmetry.space_group_name_H-M   'P 1'
#
loop_
_entity.id
_entity.type
_entity.pdbx_description
1 polymer ?
#
loop_
_entity_poly.entity_id
_entity_poly.type
_entity_poly.pdbx_seq_one_letter_code
_entity_poly.pdbx_strand_id
1 'polypeptide(L)'
;MQKPYSREVRSAWMAALCLAGCPVLASAETIKAQLSTAPNVPPPITRTKPATVVVEMEAKEYVGTIAEGKQYKFWSFNGTVPGPMIRVRVGDTVQIHLTNGKDNSESHNIDFHAVNGPGGGAAMLNTEPGKTTGLSFKAINPGLYVYHCATASPSIPAHIANGMYGMILVEPEGGLPPVDKEFYVLQSDFYTKEGKDGVLEFDHKKGSDEHPTYVVYNGMAGSLVQNPLKAKVGDTIRIFFGNAGPNLVSSWHIIGEIFDKVWTEGSLTTPPLENVQTTLVPAAGSSIAEFVVEVPGTYISVDHSIFRIEKGALGLLKVEGKKNPDVYKGLQ
;
A
#
# COMPACT_ATOMS: atom_id res chain seq x y z
N MET A 1 9.41 -6.20 94.85
CA MET A 1 8.53 -7.25 95.43
C MET A 1 7.13 -7.07 94.85
N GLN A 2 6.37 -8.17 94.74
CA GLN A 2 5.04 -8.35 94.12
C GLN A 2 4.99 -8.59 92.59
N LYS A 3 4.95 -9.89 92.23
CA LYS A 3 4.13 -10.48 91.16
C LYS A 3 2.65 -10.53 91.63
N PRO A 4 1.67 -11.04 90.84
CA PRO A 4 1.37 -10.94 89.40
C PRO A 4 -0.14 -10.62 89.16
N TYR A 5 -0.59 -10.46 87.91
CA TYR A 5 -1.88 -11.01 87.51
C TYR A 5 -1.92 -11.37 86.02
N SER A 6 -2.48 -12.55 85.76
CA SER A 6 -2.58 -13.24 84.49
C SER A 6 -3.75 -12.73 83.65
N ARG A 7 -3.64 -12.88 82.32
CA ARG A 7 -4.73 -13.39 81.48
C ARG A 7 -4.20 -13.77 80.10
N GLU A 8 -4.35 -15.05 79.79
CA GLU A 8 -4.18 -15.60 78.45
C GLU A 8 -5.28 -15.07 77.52
N VAL A 9 -4.89 -14.67 76.31
CA VAL A 9 -5.80 -14.60 75.16
C VAL A 9 -5.08 -15.29 74.01
N ARG A 10 -5.61 -16.46 73.60
CA ARG A 10 -5.17 -17.18 72.40
C ARG A 10 -5.69 -16.44 71.17
N SER A 11 -4.79 -15.87 70.39
CA SER A 11 -5.09 -15.32 69.06
C SER A 11 -4.86 -16.39 67.99
N ALA A 12 -5.95 -16.83 67.34
CA ALA A 12 -5.90 -17.67 66.15
C ALA A 12 -5.63 -16.77 64.94
N TRP A 13 -4.48 -16.96 64.29
CA TRP A 13 -4.16 -16.34 63.02
C TRP A 13 -4.77 -17.17 61.88
N MET A 14 -5.79 -16.64 61.21
CA MET A 14 -6.22 -17.14 59.90
C MET A 14 -5.32 -16.52 58.83
N ALA A 15 -4.45 -17.32 58.24
CA ALA A 15 -3.74 -16.96 57.02
C ALA A 15 -4.71 -17.06 55.82
N ALA A 16 -5.18 -15.92 55.32
CA ALA A 16 -5.89 -15.86 54.06
C ALA A 16 -4.86 -15.88 52.91
N LEU A 17 -4.71 -17.03 52.25
CA LEU A 17 -4.05 -17.11 50.95
C LEU A 17 -4.93 -16.39 49.91
N CYS A 18 -4.59 -15.15 49.58
CA CYS A 18 -5.05 -14.54 48.33
C CYS A 18 -4.25 -15.16 47.17
N LEU A 19 -4.84 -16.14 46.50
CA LEU A 19 -4.40 -16.56 45.16
C LEU A 19 -4.80 -15.45 44.17
N ALA A 20 -3.95 -14.44 44.05
CA ALA A 20 -4.02 -13.50 42.93
C ALA A 20 -3.62 -14.26 41.66
N GLY A 21 -4.63 -14.74 40.93
CA GLY A 21 -4.42 -15.25 39.57
C GLY A 21 -3.87 -14.11 38.71
N CYS A 22 -2.60 -14.20 38.31
CA CYS A 22 -2.10 -13.43 37.18
C CYS A 22 -3.05 -13.68 36.00
N PRO A 23 -3.70 -12.66 35.43
CA PRO A 23 -4.44 -12.87 34.20
C PRO A 23 -3.42 -13.33 33.15
N VAL A 24 -3.57 -14.58 32.70
CA VAL A 24 -2.90 -15.05 31.50
C VAL A 24 -3.38 -14.10 30.40
N LEU A 25 -2.51 -13.18 29.99
CA LEU A 25 -2.74 -12.35 28.81
C LEU A 25 -3.00 -13.31 27.66
N ALA A 26 -4.25 -13.40 27.23
CA ALA A 26 -4.59 -14.18 26.04
C ALA A 26 -3.74 -13.64 24.89
N SER A 27 -2.85 -14.49 24.35
CA SER A 27 -2.08 -14.15 23.15
C SER A 27 -3.04 -13.69 22.07
N ALA A 28 -2.73 -12.59 21.40
CA ALA A 28 -3.53 -12.13 20.27
C ALA A 28 -3.63 -13.25 19.22
N GLU A 29 -4.81 -13.40 18.60
CA GLU A 29 -5.03 -14.36 17.53
C GLU A 29 -4.00 -14.16 16.42
N THR A 30 -3.41 -15.24 15.91
CA THR A 30 -2.48 -15.18 14.78
C THR A 30 -3.22 -15.53 13.50
N ILE A 31 -3.20 -14.62 12.52
CA ILE A 31 -3.84 -14.78 11.22
C ILE A 31 -2.83 -14.57 10.09
N LYS A 32 -3.04 -15.23 8.94
CA LYS A 32 -2.27 -14.97 7.72
C LYS A 32 -2.93 -13.83 6.93
N ALA A 33 -2.15 -12.87 6.46
CA ALA A 33 -2.65 -11.76 5.66
C ALA A 33 -3.18 -12.25 4.32
N GLN A 34 -4.36 -11.75 3.93
CA GLN A 34 -4.84 -11.88 2.56
C GLN A 34 -4.27 -10.72 1.74
N LEU A 35 -3.40 -11.06 0.79
CA LEU A 35 -2.79 -10.10 -0.13
C LEU A 35 -3.60 -9.98 -1.41
N SER A 36 -3.49 -8.85 -2.11
CA SER A 36 -4.13 -8.65 -3.42
C SER A 36 -3.21 -7.91 -4.36
N THR A 37 -3.16 -8.35 -5.62
CA THR A 37 -2.41 -7.69 -6.68
C THR A 37 -3.27 -6.61 -7.34
N ALA A 38 -2.63 -5.49 -7.73
CA ALA A 38 -3.32 -4.39 -8.38
C ALA A 38 -4.06 -4.87 -9.66
N PRO A 39 -5.28 -4.39 -9.94
CA PRO A 39 -5.97 -3.31 -9.24
C PRO A 39 -6.87 -3.75 -8.05
N ASN A 40 -6.75 -4.99 -7.59
CA ASN A 40 -7.59 -5.52 -6.52
C ASN A 40 -7.08 -5.11 -5.12
N VAL A 41 -8.01 -5.02 -4.17
CA VAL A 41 -7.75 -4.65 -2.77
C VAL A 41 -8.12 -5.83 -1.86
N PRO A 42 -7.36 -6.12 -0.79
CA PRO A 42 -7.77 -7.11 0.20
C PRO A 42 -9.12 -6.73 0.83
N PRO A 43 -9.96 -7.70 1.22
CA PRO A 43 -11.29 -7.40 1.76
C PRO A 43 -11.22 -6.57 3.05
N PRO A 44 -12.27 -5.78 3.36
CA PRO A 44 -12.35 -5.04 4.62
C PRO A 44 -12.20 -5.91 5.85
N ILE A 45 -11.53 -5.37 6.86
CA ILE A 45 -11.28 -6.06 8.11
C ILE A 45 -12.56 -6.06 8.96
N THR A 46 -13.10 -7.26 9.24
CA THR A 46 -14.35 -7.42 10.01
C THR A 46 -14.13 -7.63 11.52
N ARG A 47 -12.89 -7.85 11.95
CA ARG A 47 -12.56 -8.05 13.38
C ARG A 47 -12.52 -6.74 14.13
N THR A 48 -12.90 -6.80 15.40
CA THR A 48 -12.95 -5.65 16.31
C THR A 48 -11.75 -5.54 17.25
N LYS A 49 -10.86 -6.55 17.24
CA LYS A 49 -9.68 -6.62 18.11
C LYS A 49 -8.39 -6.74 17.29
N PRO A 50 -7.26 -6.22 17.80
CA PRO A 50 -5.95 -6.47 17.22
C PRO A 50 -5.59 -7.95 17.14
N ALA A 51 -4.82 -8.30 16.11
CA ALA A 51 -4.30 -9.65 15.87
C ALA A 51 -2.78 -9.60 15.62
N THR A 52 -2.14 -10.77 15.66
CA THR A 52 -0.84 -10.97 15.03
C THR A 52 -1.07 -11.31 13.57
N VAL A 53 -0.67 -10.45 12.64
CA VAL A 53 -0.89 -10.64 11.20
C VAL A 53 0.41 -11.04 10.53
N VAL A 54 0.47 -12.26 10.02
CA VAL A 54 1.65 -12.81 9.31
C VAL A 54 1.54 -12.49 7.83
N VAL A 55 2.54 -11.80 7.29
CA VAL A 55 2.65 -11.41 5.88
C VAL A 55 3.87 -12.10 5.29
N GLU A 56 3.68 -12.85 4.21
CA GLU A 56 4.75 -13.49 3.45
C GLU A 56 4.96 -12.72 2.15
N MET A 57 6.20 -12.30 1.91
CA MET A 57 6.61 -11.56 0.73
C MET A 57 7.81 -12.22 0.04
N GLU A 58 7.86 -12.12 -1.27
CA GLU A 58 8.97 -12.62 -2.09
C GLU A 58 9.57 -11.47 -2.89
N ALA A 59 10.86 -11.18 -2.76
CA ALA A 59 11.56 -10.33 -3.73
C ALA A 59 11.87 -11.16 -4.98
N LYS A 60 11.57 -10.62 -6.16
CA LYS A 60 11.74 -11.30 -7.44
C LYS A 60 12.24 -10.36 -8.53
N GLU A 61 13.34 -10.74 -9.17
CA GLU A 61 13.81 -10.15 -10.43
C GLU A 61 13.27 -10.93 -11.62
N TYR A 62 12.75 -10.25 -12.65
CA TYR A 62 12.25 -10.90 -13.85
C TYR A 62 12.24 -9.94 -15.06
N VAL A 63 12.18 -10.51 -16.26
CA VAL A 63 11.90 -9.74 -17.49
C VAL A 63 10.41 -9.73 -17.74
N GLY A 64 9.83 -8.54 -17.89
CA GLY A 64 8.40 -8.35 -18.12
C GLY A 64 8.12 -7.22 -19.12
N THR A 65 6.85 -7.05 -19.48
CA THR A 65 6.44 -6.01 -20.43
C THR A 65 6.27 -4.67 -19.71
N ILE A 66 6.97 -3.62 -20.16
CA ILE A 66 6.79 -2.24 -19.66
C ILE A 66 5.90 -1.39 -20.57
N ALA A 67 5.89 -1.70 -21.87
CA ALA A 67 5.02 -1.11 -22.88
C ALA A 67 4.86 -2.11 -24.03
N GLU A 68 3.88 -1.89 -24.91
CA GLU A 68 3.65 -2.76 -26.07
C GLU A 68 4.95 -2.95 -26.88
N GLY A 69 5.36 -4.22 -27.08
CA GLY A 69 6.59 -4.57 -27.79
C GLY A 69 7.89 -4.25 -27.06
N LYS A 70 7.86 -3.80 -25.79
CA LYS A 70 9.04 -3.43 -25.00
C LYS A 70 9.11 -4.24 -23.70
N GLN A 71 10.20 -4.98 -23.54
CA GLN A 71 10.52 -5.72 -22.32
C GLN A 71 11.44 -4.89 -21.40
N TYR A 72 11.35 -5.11 -20.10
CA TYR A 72 12.14 -4.44 -19.06
C TYR A 72 12.57 -5.44 -17.97
N LYS A 73 13.77 -5.25 -17.41
CA LYS A 73 14.24 -6.03 -16.24
C LYS A 73 13.65 -5.43 -14.95
N PHE A 74 12.54 -5.98 -14.49
CA PHE A 74 11.87 -5.57 -13.25
C PHE A 74 12.48 -6.22 -12.02
N TRP A 75 12.45 -5.48 -10.92
CA TRP A 75 12.61 -5.98 -9.56
C TRP A 75 11.31 -5.72 -8.82
N SER A 76 10.77 -6.72 -8.12
CA SER A 76 9.41 -6.66 -7.60
C SER A 76 9.25 -7.33 -6.25
N PHE A 77 8.13 -7.05 -5.61
CA PHE A 77 7.58 -7.87 -4.54
C PHE A 77 6.46 -8.75 -5.10
N ASN A 78 6.57 -10.06 -4.91
CA ASN A 78 5.67 -11.12 -5.35
C ASN A 78 5.43 -11.16 -6.87
N GLY A 79 6.42 -10.71 -7.67
CA GLY A 79 6.37 -10.83 -9.12
C GLY A 79 5.42 -9.86 -9.83
N THR A 80 4.93 -8.82 -9.14
CA THR A 80 4.06 -7.79 -9.72
C THR A 80 4.58 -6.39 -9.41
N VAL A 81 4.25 -5.43 -10.27
CA VAL A 81 4.52 -4.01 -10.04
C VAL A 81 3.19 -3.24 -10.14
N PRO A 82 2.71 -2.60 -9.06
CA PRO A 82 3.29 -2.64 -7.73
C PRO A 82 3.22 -4.04 -7.10
N GLY A 83 3.96 -4.22 -6.02
CA GLY A 83 3.81 -5.33 -5.11
C GLY A 83 2.40 -5.40 -4.51
N PRO A 84 2.04 -6.54 -3.90
CA PRO A 84 0.71 -6.79 -3.37
C PRO A 84 0.33 -5.75 -2.31
N MET A 85 -0.94 -5.35 -2.31
CA MET A 85 -1.48 -4.53 -1.24
C MET A 85 -1.64 -5.36 0.03
N ILE A 86 -1.16 -4.79 1.14
CA ILE A 86 -1.32 -5.34 2.49
C ILE A 86 -2.43 -4.55 3.18
N ARG A 87 -3.30 -5.23 3.95
CA ARG A 87 -4.37 -4.59 4.72
C ARG A 87 -4.34 -5.10 6.15
N VAL A 88 -4.10 -4.20 7.09
CA VAL A 88 -4.03 -4.47 8.53
C VAL A 88 -4.86 -3.43 9.29
N ARG A 89 -5.03 -3.62 10.59
CA ARG A 89 -5.78 -2.71 11.47
C ARG A 89 -4.80 -2.05 12.44
N VAL A 90 -5.10 -0.81 12.83
CA VAL A 90 -4.47 -0.20 14.00
C VAL A 90 -4.50 -1.16 15.19
N GLY A 91 -3.35 -1.26 15.85
CA GLY A 91 -3.10 -2.09 17.01
C GLY A 91 -2.53 -3.46 16.68
N ASP A 92 -2.58 -3.92 15.43
CA ASP A 92 -2.02 -5.22 15.04
C ASP A 92 -0.53 -5.30 15.28
N THR A 93 -0.07 -6.49 15.65
CA THR A 93 1.33 -6.88 15.51
C THR A 93 1.50 -7.50 14.13
N VAL A 94 2.21 -6.85 13.23
CA VAL A 94 2.46 -7.32 11.87
C VAL A 94 3.82 -8.02 11.84
N GLN A 95 3.84 -9.28 11.42
CA GLN A 95 5.04 -10.07 11.20
C GLN A 95 5.28 -10.21 9.69
N ILE A 96 6.27 -9.50 9.17
CA ILE A 96 6.71 -9.62 7.78
C ILE A 96 7.79 -10.70 7.69
N HIS A 97 7.64 -11.60 6.73
CA HIS A 97 8.69 -12.51 6.28
C HIS A 97 9.03 -12.20 4.84
N LEU A 98 10.25 -11.74 4.58
CA LEU A 98 10.74 -11.51 3.22
C LEU A 98 11.66 -12.65 2.82
N THR A 99 11.29 -13.36 1.76
CA THR A 99 12.17 -14.29 1.05
C THR A 99 12.75 -13.60 -0.18
N ASN A 100 14.06 -13.68 -0.39
CA ASN A 100 14.69 -13.23 -1.62
C ASN A 100 14.92 -14.45 -2.53
N GLY A 101 14.35 -14.44 -3.73
CA GLY A 101 14.48 -15.53 -4.69
C GLY A 101 15.94 -15.91 -4.93
N LYS A 102 16.25 -17.21 -4.97
CA LYS A 102 17.63 -17.71 -5.14
C LYS A 102 18.28 -17.31 -6.47
N ASP A 103 17.45 -17.00 -7.47
CA ASP A 103 17.87 -16.64 -8.83
C ASP A 103 18.01 -15.13 -9.00
N ASN A 104 17.74 -14.34 -7.96
CA ASN A 104 17.98 -12.89 -7.96
C ASN A 104 19.47 -12.60 -7.85
N SER A 105 19.88 -11.47 -8.43
CA SER A 105 21.25 -10.97 -8.36
C SER A 105 21.50 -10.05 -7.17
N GLU A 106 20.48 -9.30 -6.75
CA GLU A 106 20.62 -8.30 -5.70
C GLU A 106 20.06 -8.77 -4.36
N SER A 107 20.60 -8.21 -3.28
CA SER A 107 19.93 -8.26 -1.99
C SER A 107 18.76 -7.29 -1.97
N HIS A 108 17.69 -7.66 -1.28
CA HIS A 108 16.47 -6.86 -1.21
C HIS A 108 16.03 -6.72 0.25
N ASN A 109 15.45 -5.58 0.56
CA ASN A 109 14.83 -5.30 1.85
C ASN A 109 13.53 -4.52 1.64
N ILE A 110 12.85 -4.14 2.72
CA ILE A 110 11.66 -3.28 2.66
C ILE A 110 11.72 -2.22 3.75
N ASP A 111 11.55 -0.97 3.34
CA ASP A 111 11.12 0.15 4.17
C ASP A 111 9.59 0.27 4.07
N PHE A 112 8.90 0.10 5.19
CA PHE A 112 7.47 0.37 5.32
C PHE A 112 7.25 1.73 5.95
N HIS A 113 6.56 2.64 5.26
CA HIS A 113 6.22 3.95 5.84
C HIS A 113 5.21 3.86 6.99
N ALA A 114 4.54 2.71 7.15
CA ALA A 114 3.68 2.41 8.29
C ALA A 114 4.46 2.04 9.58
N VAL A 115 5.79 1.90 9.52
CA VAL A 115 6.64 1.47 10.63
C VAL A 115 7.31 2.66 11.30
N ASN A 116 7.01 2.87 12.59
CA ASN A 116 7.77 3.76 13.45
C ASN A 116 9.00 3.05 14.01
N GLY A 117 10.07 2.99 13.20
CA GLY A 117 11.35 2.41 13.57
C GLY A 117 12.43 2.78 12.54
N PRO A 118 13.72 2.61 12.88
CA PRO A 118 14.81 2.96 11.96
C PRO A 118 14.68 2.29 10.58
N GLY A 119 14.69 3.10 9.52
CA GLY A 119 14.59 2.66 8.13
C GLY A 119 13.30 1.88 7.80
N GLY A 120 12.24 2.05 8.58
CA GLY A 120 10.95 1.38 8.37
C GLY A 120 11.01 -0.15 8.33
N GLY A 121 12.06 -0.75 8.89
CA GLY A 121 12.30 -2.20 8.85
C GLY A 121 13.41 -2.67 7.92
N ALA A 122 13.97 -1.79 7.08
CA ALA A 122 14.93 -2.15 6.04
C ALA A 122 16.14 -2.96 6.56
N ALA A 123 16.71 -2.57 7.71
CA ALA A 123 17.84 -3.29 8.29
C ALA A 123 17.48 -4.72 8.76
N MET A 124 16.27 -4.91 9.31
CA MET A 124 15.80 -6.22 9.78
C MET A 124 15.37 -7.12 8.61
N LEU A 125 14.95 -6.51 7.50
CA LEU A 125 14.50 -7.20 6.30
C LEU A 125 15.60 -7.34 5.24
N ASN A 126 16.86 -7.02 5.55
CA ASN A 126 17.95 -7.13 4.59
C ASN A 126 18.23 -8.60 4.22
N THR A 127 17.80 -9.00 3.03
CA THR A 127 17.71 -10.41 2.63
C THR A 127 18.57 -10.68 1.40
N GLU A 128 19.60 -11.50 1.57
CA GLU A 128 20.43 -12.02 0.48
C GLU A 128 19.69 -13.06 -0.38
N PRO A 129 20.03 -13.23 -1.66
CA PRO A 129 19.44 -14.26 -2.52
C PRO A 129 19.41 -15.65 -1.86
N GLY A 130 18.25 -16.30 -1.92
CA GLY A 130 18.00 -17.62 -1.34
C GLY A 130 17.82 -17.63 0.19
N LYS A 131 17.71 -16.47 0.83
CA LYS A 131 17.46 -16.33 2.27
C LYS A 131 16.06 -15.82 2.57
N THR A 132 15.69 -15.94 3.84
CA THR A 132 14.49 -15.35 4.42
C THR A 132 14.88 -14.58 5.67
N THR A 133 14.38 -13.35 5.81
CA THR A 133 14.47 -12.56 7.03
C THR A 133 13.07 -12.17 7.51
N GLY A 134 12.97 -11.51 8.65
CA GLY A 134 11.68 -11.07 9.15
C GLY A 134 11.74 -9.89 10.09
N LEU A 135 10.60 -9.21 10.20
CA LEU A 135 10.35 -8.06 11.04
C LEU A 135 9.05 -8.27 11.78
N SER A 136 8.99 -7.87 13.05
CA SER A 136 7.74 -7.71 13.79
C SER A 136 7.60 -6.26 14.20
N PHE A 137 6.47 -5.64 13.88
CA PHE A 137 6.16 -4.27 14.29
C PHE A 137 4.70 -4.12 14.69
N LYS A 138 4.38 -3.09 15.49
CA LYS A 138 3.00 -2.76 15.81
C LYS A 138 2.50 -1.65 14.88
N ALA A 139 1.38 -1.87 14.19
CA ALA A 139 0.74 -0.87 13.36
C ALA A 139 0.02 0.15 14.25
N ILE A 140 0.66 1.28 14.54
CA ILE A 140 0.14 2.26 15.53
C ILE A 140 -0.54 3.48 14.90
N ASN A 141 -0.37 3.72 13.61
CA ASN A 141 -0.93 4.87 12.90
C ASN A 141 -1.84 4.39 11.76
N PRO A 142 -3.14 4.74 11.74
CA PRO A 142 -4.00 4.45 10.59
C PRO A 142 -3.61 5.32 9.41
N GLY A 143 -3.81 4.81 8.20
CA GLY A 143 -3.47 5.51 6.96
C GLY A 143 -3.14 4.56 5.82
N LEU A 144 -2.89 5.14 4.65
CA LEU A 144 -2.40 4.43 3.47
C LEU A 144 -0.93 4.78 3.24
N TYR A 145 -0.06 3.79 3.37
CA TYR A 145 1.39 4.00 3.39
C TYR A 145 2.03 3.25 2.22
N VAL A 146 3.01 3.87 1.59
CA VAL A 146 3.88 3.18 0.64
C VAL A 146 4.83 2.25 1.42
N TYR A 147 5.20 1.15 0.81
CA TYR A 147 6.40 0.41 1.18
C TYR A 147 7.27 0.28 -0.08
N HIS A 148 8.58 0.28 0.09
CA HIS A 148 9.51 0.11 -1.03
C HIS A 148 10.83 -0.50 -0.58
N CYS A 149 11.61 -0.99 -1.53
CA CYS A 149 12.96 -1.45 -1.24
C CYS A 149 13.88 -0.25 -0.90
N ALA A 150 14.77 -0.46 0.06
CA ALA A 150 15.75 0.51 0.55
C ALA A 150 17.15 -0.12 0.62
N THR A 151 17.45 -1.12 -0.21
CA THR A 151 18.80 -1.69 -0.32
C THR A 151 19.76 -0.64 -0.88
N ALA A 152 20.89 -0.45 -0.20
CA ALA A 152 21.88 0.56 -0.57
C ALA A 152 22.68 0.23 -1.84
N SER A 153 22.84 -1.05 -2.18
CA SER A 153 23.55 -1.51 -3.38
C SER A 153 22.57 -2.13 -4.39
N PRO A 154 22.64 -1.79 -5.69
CA PRO A 154 23.57 -0.81 -6.29
C PRO A 154 23.19 0.64 -5.98
N SER A 155 21.93 0.93 -5.66
CA SER A 155 21.46 2.20 -5.08
C SER A 155 19.96 2.09 -4.70
N ILE A 156 19.49 2.80 -3.67
CA ILE A 156 18.05 2.86 -3.34
C ILE A 156 17.20 3.31 -4.56
N PRO A 157 17.58 4.36 -5.32
CA PRO A 157 16.84 4.77 -6.51
C PRO A 157 16.69 3.67 -7.56
N ALA A 158 17.74 2.86 -7.80
CA ALA A 158 17.66 1.75 -8.75
C ALA A 158 16.63 0.69 -8.30
N HIS A 159 16.59 0.38 -7.01
CA HIS A 159 15.62 -0.58 -6.47
C HIS A 159 14.18 -0.11 -6.63
N ILE A 160 13.92 1.16 -6.30
CA ILE A 160 12.58 1.77 -6.47
C ILE A 160 12.23 1.85 -7.96
N ALA A 161 13.10 2.43 -8.79
CA ALA A 161 12.86 2.63 -10.23
C ALA A 161 12.69 1.32 -11.02
N ASN A 162 13.16 0.18 -10.49
CA ASN A 162 12.96 -1.13 -11.10
C ASN A 162 11.61 -1.79 -10.74
N GLY A 163 10.81 -1.20 -9.85
CA GLY A 163 9.46 -1.69 -9.53
C GLY A 163 9.22 -2.14 -8.09
N MET A 164 10.20 -2.00 -7.19
CA MET A 164 10.10 -2.54 -5.83
C MET A 164 9.35 -1.61 -4.87
N TYR A 165 8.03 -1.54 -5.05
CA TYR A 165 7.15 -0.72 -4.22
C TYR A 165 5.73 -1.30 -4.18
N GLY A 166 4.98 -0.96 -3.14
CA GLY A 166 3.54 -1.24 -3.03
C GLY A 166 2.92 -0.44 -1.90
N MET A 167 1.72 -0.81 -1.46
CA MET A 167 1.03 -0.12 -0.36
C MET A 167 0.55 -1.05 0.75
N ILE A 168 0.60 -0.52 1.97
CA ILE A 168 -0.03 -1.08 3.16
C ILE A 168 -1.10 -0.11 3.66
N LEU A 169 -2.34 -0.59 3.73
CA LEU A 169 -3.44 0.09 4.39
C LEU A 169 -3.49 -0.35 5.85
N VAL A 170 -3.41 0.62 6.76
CA VAL A 170 -3.69 0.44 8.18
C VAL A 170 -5.05 1.04 8.47
N GLU A 171 -6.08 0.19 8.59
CA GLU A 171 -7.44 0.63 8.89
C GLU A 171 -7.54 1.22 10.31
N PRO A 172 -8.34 2.29 10.51
CA PRO A 172 -8.66 2.79 11.84
C PRO A 172 -9.47 1.75 12.63
N GLU A 173 -9.62 1.98 13.93
CA GLU A 173 -10.25 1.00 14.83
C GLU A 173 -11.69 0.61 14.44
N GLY A 174 -12.45 1.56 13.89
CA GLY A 174 -13.81 1.38 13.39
C GLY A 174 -13.92 0.89 11.95
N GLY A 175 -12.78 0.66 11.28
CA GLY A 175 -12.73 0.36 9.85
C GLY A 175 -13.06 1.58 8.97
N LEU A 176 -13.01 1.38 7.66
CA LEU A 176 -13.48 2.37 6.69
C LEU A 176 -14.99 2.21 6.41
N PRO A 177 -15.71 3.29 6.08
CA PRO A 177 -17.09 3.19 5.59
C PRO A 177 -17.19 2.21 4.40
N PRO A 178 -18.27 1.41 4.30
CA PRO A 178 -18.43 0.50 3.17
C PRO A 178 -18.63 1.28 1.87
N VAL A 179 -18.09 0.74 0.78
CA VAL A 179 -18.26 1.21 -0.60
C VAL A 179 -18.49 0.00 -1.51
N ASP A 180 -19.03 0.21 -2.70
CA ASP A 180 -19.35 -0.88 -3.64
C ASP A 180 -18.11 -1.41 -4.36
N LYS A 181 -17.12 -0.53 -4.61
CA LYS A 181 -15.87 -0.86 -5.30
C LYS A 181 -14.67 -0.25 -4.59
N GLU A 182 -13.63 -1.06 -4.42
CA GLU A 182 -12.31 -0.62 -3.98
C GLU A 182 -11.27 -0.97 -5.05
N PHE A 183 -10.42 -0.02 -5.42
CA PHE A 183 -9.32 -0.24 -6.37
C PHE A 183 -7.97 0.19 -5.81
N TYR A 184 -6.94 -0.59 -6.14
CA TYR A 184 -5.55 -0.31 -5.85
C TYR A 184 -4.85 0.19 -7.12
N VAL A 185 -4.45 1.46 -7.13
CA VAL A 185 -3.74 2.06 -8.26
C VAL A 185 -2.47 2.71 -7.74
N LEU A 186 -1.36 2.50 -8.44
CA LEU A 186 -0.10 3.10 -8.06
C LEU A 186 0.64 3.64 -9.28
N GLN A 187 0.97 4.93 -9.23
CA GLN A 187 1.79 5.60 -10.24
C GLN A 187 3.29 5.42 -9.99
N SER A 188 4.06 5.30 -11.06
CA SER A 188 5.51 5.20 -11.02
C SER A 188 6.16 5.74 -12.29
N ASP A 189 7.37 6.25 -12.16
CA ASP A 189 8.21 6.73 -13.26
C ASP A 189 9.43 5.82 -13.50
N PHE A 190 9.62 5.41 -14.76
CA PHE A 190 10.70 4.51 -15.19
C PHE A 190 11.69 5.22 -16.10
N TYR A 191 12.97 4.92 -15.87
CA TYR A 191 14.11 5.52 -16.55
C TYR A 191 14.84 4.44 -17.31
N THR A 192 14.75 4.46 -18.64
CA THR A 192 15.16 3.29 -19.43
C THR A 192 16.27 3.62 -20.42
N LYS A 193 17.17 2.65 -20.60
CA LYS A 193 18.12 2.56 -21.72
C LYS A 193 18.07 1.14 -22.29
N GLU A 194 18.59 0.95 -23.49
CA GLU A 194 18.73 -0.37 -24.10
C GLU A 194 19.74 -1.20 -23.29
N GLY A 195 19.31 -2.39 -22.85
CA GLY A 195 20.14 -3.39 -22.20
C GLY A 195 20.52 -4.52 -23.15
N LYS A 196 20.76 -5.72 -22.61
CA LYS A 196 21.07 -6.91 -23.41
C LYS A 196 19.84 -7.41 -24.16
N ASP A 197 20.05 -7.91 -25.38
CA ASP A 197 19.02 -8.55 -26.21
C ASP A 197 17.74 -7.72 -26.42
N GLY A 198 17.87 -6.38 -26.39
CA GLY A 198 16.75 -5.44 -26.55
C GLY A 198 15.82 -5.35 -25.33
N VAL A 199 16.19 -5.97 -24.20
CA VAL A 199 15.51 -5.79 -22.92
C VAL A 199 15.98 -4.48 -22.30
N LEU A 200 15.03 -3.60 -21.96
CA LEU A 200 15.32 -2.33 -21.32
C LEU A 200 15.78 -2.53 -19.87
N GLU A 201 16.68 -1.66 -19.41
CA GLU A 201 17.16 -1.63 -18.03
C GLU A 201 17.22 -0.19 -17.50
N PHE A 202 17.42 -0.04 -16.18
CA PHE A 202 17.48 1.26 -15.52
C PHE A 202 18.60 2.16 -16.06
N ASP A 203 18.25 3.40 -16.41
CA ASP A 203 19.18 4.47 -16.77
C ASP A 203 19.36 5.43 -15.59
N HIS A 204 20.47 5.27 -14.86
CA HIS A 204 20.80 6.11 -13.72
C HIS A 204 20.90 7.60 -14.07
N LYS A 205 21.39 7.96 -15.26
CA LYS A 205 21.54 9.36 -15.64
C LYS A 205 20.17 10.01 -15.80
N LYS A 206 19.27 9.36 -16.55
CA LYS A 206 17.89 9.84 -16.68
C LYS A 206 17.17 9.91 -15.34
N GLY A 207 17.41 8.94 -14.45
CA GLY A 207 16.89 8.93 -13.09
C GLY A 207 17.35 10.15 -12.27
N SER A 208 18.65 10.43 -12.30
CA SER A 208 19.23 11.60 -11.61
C SER A 208 18.80 12.93 -12.21
N ASP A 209 18.53 12.99 -13.51
CA ASP A 209 18.04 14.19 -14.18
C ASP A 209 16.50 14.35 -14.07
N GLU A 210 15.81 13.42 -13.40
CA GLU A 210 14.34 13.36 -13.30
C GLU A 210 13.63 13.38 -14.68
N HIS A 211 14.26 12.74 -15.68
CA HIS A 211 13.77 12.67 -17.05
C HIS A 211 13.27 11.26 -17.41
N PRO A 212 12.07 10.83 -16.96
CA PRO A 212 11.61 9.47 -17.17
C PRO A 212 11.22 9.21 -18.62
N THR A 213 11.47 7.97 -19.06
CA THR A 213 10.98 7.46 -20.35
C THR A 213 9.49 7.13 -20.24
N TYR A 214 9.08 6.46 -19.16
CA TYR A 214 7.68 6.08 -18.92
C TYR A 214 7.19 6.64 -17.59
N VAL A 215 5.92 7.00 -17.55
CA VAL A 215 5.18 7.27 -16.31
C VAL A 215 3.91 6.47 -16.43
N VAL A 216 3.66 5.54 -15.52
CA VAL A 216 2.66 4.48 -15.72
C VAL A 216 1.87 4.22 -14.46
N TYR A 217 0.66 3.71 -14.62
CA TYR A 217 -0.06 3.04 -13.54
C TYR A 217 0.28 1.56 -13.55
N ASN A 218 0.39 0.96 -12.37
CA ASN A 218 0.53 -0.48 -12.18
C ASN A 218 1.63 -1.11 -13.06
N GLY A 219 2.80 -0.47 -13.09
CA GLY A 219 4.05 -1.03 -13.64
C GLY A 219 4.18 -1.10 -15.17
N MET A 220 3.11 -0.85 -15.93
CA MET A 220 3.13 -0.99 -17.39
C MET A 220 2.31 0.11 -18.07
N ALA A 221 2.86 0.69 -19.14
CA ALA A 221 2.15 1.62 -20.00
C ALA A 221 0.93 0.91 -20.61
N GLY A 222 -0.26 1.46 -20.36
CA GLY A 222 -1.53 0.87 -20.79
C GLY A 222 -2.05 -0.28 -19.93
N SER A 223 -1.51 -0.52 -18.73
CA SER A 223 -1.99 -1.57 -17.81
C SER A 223 -3.51 -1.49 -17.57
N LEU A 224 -4.00 -0.30 -17.22
CA LEU A 224 -5.40 0.01 -16.97
C LEU A 224 -6.16 0.42 -18.24
N VAL A 225 -5.53 0.34 -19.41
CA VAL A 225 -6.19 0.43 -20.72
C VAL A 225 -6.57 -0.98 -21.19
N GLN A 226 -5.60 -1.91 -21.11
CA GLN A 226 -5.81 -3.31 -21.44
C GLN A 226 -6.74 -4.00 -20.42
N ASN A 227 -6.58 -3.65 -19.14
CA ASN A 227 -7.39 -4.17 -18.04
C ASN A 227 -8.07 -3.01 -17.30
N PRO A 228 -9.13 -2.41 -17.89
CA PRO A 228 -9.80 -1.27 -17.31
C PRO A 228 -10.47 -1.62 -15.98
N LEU A 229 -10.52 -0.63 -15.08
CA LEU A 229 -11.37 -0.68 -13.90
C LEU A 229 -12.84 -0.74 -14.35
N LYS A 230 -13.70 -1.39 -13.57
CA LYS A 230 -15.11 -1.63 -13.94
C LYS A 230 -16.04 -1.30 -12.78
N ALA A 231 -17.06 -0.49 -13.05
CA ALA A 231 -18.11 -0.14 -12.10
C ALA A 231 -19.47 -0.04 -12.80
N LYS A 232 -20.52 0.19 -12.02
CA LYS A 232 -21.87 0.45 -12.51
C LYS A 232 -22.32 1.83 -12.06
N VAL A 233 -23.23 2.43 -12.83
CA VAL A 233 -23.91 3.67 -12.42
C VAL A 233 -24.54 3.47 -11.04
N GLY A 234 -24.23 4.36 -10.10
CA GLY A 234 -24.66 4.32 -8.71
C GLY A 234 -23.70 3.60 -7.75
N ASP A 235 -22.65 2.92 -8.24
CA ASP A 235 -21.61 2.37 -7.37
C ASP A 235 -20.88 3.53 -6.67
N THR A 236 -20.71 3.44 -5.35
CA THR A 236 -19.72 4.23 -4.61
C THR A 236 -18.34 3.59 -4.78
N ILE A 237 -17.38 4.35 -5.29
CA ILE A 237 -16.04 3.87 -5.60
C ILE A 237 -15.05 4.51 -4.64
N ARG A 238 -14.15 3.71 -4.07
CA ARG A 238 -12.93 4.16 -3.38
C ARG A 238 -11.69 3.72 -4.16
N ILE A 239 -10.78 4.64 -4.43
CA ILE A 239 -9.48 4.33 -5.02
C ILE A 239 -8.38 4.65 -4.01
N PHE A 240 -7.59 3.64 -3.66
CA PHE A 240 -6.33 3.79 -2.96
C PHE A 240 -5.25 4.09 -3.99
N PHE A 241 -4.91 5.37 -4.13
CA PHE A 241 -3.96 5.84 -5.12
C PHE A 241 -2.60 6.14 -4.50
N GLY A 242 -1.59 5.38 -4.89
CA GLY A 242 -0.20 5.61 -4.50
C GLY A 242 0.60 6.30 -5.59
N ASN A 243 1.69 6.93 -5.19
CA ASN A 243 2.73 7.35 -6.12
C ASN A 243 4.08 6.90 -5.57
N ALA A 244 4.68 5.87 -6.18
CA ALA A 244 6.01 5.41 -5.77
C ALA A 244 7.13 6.38 -6.17
N GLY A 245 6.90 7.19 -7.21
CA GLY A 245 7.98 7.93 -7.85
C GLY A 245 8.88 7.00 -8.70
N PRO A 246 10.21 7.09 -8.60
CA PRO A 246 10.96 7.65 -7.47
C PRO A 246 10.98 9.17 -7.37
N ASN A 247 10.74 9.92 -8.45
CA ASN A 247 10.97 11.38 -8.43
C ASN A 247 9.69 12.21 -8.57
N LEU A 248 8.77 11.81 -9.45
CA LEU A 248 7.69 12.70 -9.86
C LEU A 248 6.58 12.81 -8.82
N VAL A 249 6.00 14.01 -8.68
CA VAL A 249 4.72 14.24 -8.00
C VAL A 249 3.59 14.05 -9.01
N SER A 250 2.55 13.28 -8.68
CA SER A 250 1.36 13.13 -9.53
C SER A 250 0.37 14.26 -9.30
N SER A 251 -0.17 14.83 -10.38
CA SER A 251 -1.39 15.65 -10.33
C SER A 251 -2.58 14.77 -10.70
N TRP A 252 -3.00 13.89 -9.79
CA TRP A 252 -3.96 12.84 -10.09
C TRP A 252 -5.37 13.40 -10.31
N HIS A 253 -5.94 13.07 -11.46
CA HIS A 253 -7.24 13.51 -11.92
C HIS A 253 -7.99 12.37 -12.63
N ILE A 254 -9.32 12.38 -12.58
CA ILE A 254 -10.17 11.53 -13.42
C ILE A 254 -11.02 12.42 -14.32
N ILE A 255 -10.76 12.36 -15.62
CA ILE A 255 -11.51 13.12 -16.62
C ILE A 255 -12.96 12.66 -16.60
N GLY A 256 -13.85 13.63 -16.39
CA GLY A 256 -15.30 13.43 -16.35
C GLY A 256 -15.88 13.24 -14.96
N GLU A 257 -15.04 13.30 -13.90
CA GLU A 257 -15.49 13.06 -12.52
C GLU A 257 -14.96 14.12 -11.54
N ILE A 258 -15.66 14.28 -10.41
CA ILE A 258 -15.22 15.07 -9.26
C ILE A 258 -15.05 14.10 -8.09
N PHE A 259 -13.96 14.21 -7.33
CA PHE A 259 -13.81 13.43 -6.11
C PHE A 259 -14.71 14.00 -5.01
N ASP A 260 -15.73 13.24 -4.61
CA ASP A 260 -16.62 13.60 -3.50
C ASP A 260 -15.84 13.76 -2.21
N LYS A 261 -14.86 12.89 -1.97
CA LYS A 261 -13.95 12.94 -0.81
C LYS A 261 -12.52 12.64 -1.22
N VAL A 262 -11.57 13.37 -0.65
CA VAL A 262 -10.14 13.10 -0.76
C VAL A 262 -9.47 13.16 0.61
N TRP A 263 -8.87 12.04 1.02
CA TRP A 263 -7.87 12.01 2.10
C TRP A 263 -6.50 12.24 1.49
N THR A 264 -6.05 13.49 1.55
CA THR A 264 -4.74 13.90 1.05
C THR A 264 -3.63 13.26 1.89
N GLU A 265 -2.51 12.96 1.23
CA GLU A 265 -1.32 12.36 1.88
C GLU A 265 -1.59 11.01 2.60
N GLY A 266 -2.72 10.36 2.31
CA GLY A 266 -3.08 9.04 2.85
C GLY A 266 -3.49 9.05 4.33
N SER A 267 -3.66 10.22 4.95
CA SER A 267 -4.02 10.34 6.36
C SER A 267 -5.50 10.06 6.59
N LEU A 268 -5.80 9.02 7.37
CA LEU A 268 -7.17 8.63 7.75
C LEU A 268 -7.64 9.24 9.08
N THR A 269 -6.83 10.09 9.71
CA THR A 269 -7.19 10.78 10.96
C THR A 269 -7.74 12.18 10.73
N THR A 270 -7.64 12.69 9.50
CA THR A 270 -8.19 14.00 9.11
C THR A 270 -9.52 13.84 8.39
N PRO A 271 -10.47 14.78 8.56
CA PRO A 271 -11.63 14.85 7.69
C PRO A 271 -11.19 15.00 6.22
N PRO A 272 -11.83 14.29 5.27
CA PRO A 272 -11.49 14.44 3.87
C PRO A 272 -11.86 15.84 3.36
N LEU A 273 -11.14 16.28 2.33
CA LEU A 273 -11.60 17.40 1.49
C LEU A 273 -12.75 16.92 0.62
N GLU A 274 -13.71 17.79 0.35
CA GLU A 274 -14.89 17.47 -0.48
C GLU A 274 -14.89 18.28 -1.79
N ASN A 275 -15.50 17.72 -2.84
CA ASN A 275 -15.62 18.35 -4.18
C ASN A 275 -14.27 18.70 -4.83
N VAL A 276 -13.34 17.76 -4.82
CA VAL A 276 -11.96 17.96 -5.30
C VAL A 276 -11.84 17.50 -6.76
N GLN A 277 -11.38 18.38 -7.64
CA GLN A 277 -11.17 18.05 -9.06
C GLN A 277 -9.88 17.27 -9.34
N THR A 278 -8.81 17.59 -8.61
CA THR A 278 -7.45 17.06 -8.82
C THR A 278 -6.71 17.12 -7.50
N THR A 279 -5.94 16.10 -7.16
CA THR A 279 -5.12 16.08 -5.94
C THR A 279 -3.66 15.81 -6.24
N LEU A 280 -2.77 16.43 -5.46
CA LEU A 280 -1.34 16.17 -5.54
C LEU A 280 -1.00 14.93 -4.72
N VAL A 281 -0.17 14.05 -5.28
CA VAL A 281 0.33 12.86 -4.60
C VAL A 281 1.86 12.86 -4.69
N PRO A 282 2.59 13.13 -3.58
CA PRO A 282 4.04 13.24 -3.62
C PRO A 282 4.70 11.90 -3.95
N ALA A 283 5.96 11.93 -4.42
CA ALA A 283 6.75 10.72 -4.58
C ALA A 283 6.87 10.00 -3.23
N ALA A 284 6.73 8.68 -3.27
CA ALA A 284 6.60 7.81 -2.10
C ALA A 284 5.42 8.18 -1.16
N GLY A 285 4.39 8.84 -1.68
CA GLY A 285 3.17 9.20 -0.96
C GLY A 285 1.92 8.51 -1.50
N SER A 286 0.77 8.84 -0.91
CA SER A 286 -0.52 8.29 -1.32
C SER A 286 -1.66 9.29 -1.12
N SER A 287 -2.82 8.98 -1.67
CA SER A 287 -4.10 9.63 -1.40
C SER A 287 -5.23 8.62 -1.58
N ILE A 288 -6.34 8.86 -0.91
CA ILE A 288 -7.56 8.05 -1.06
C ILE A 288 -8.64 8.97 -1.59
N ALA A 289 -9.33 8.57 -2.66
CA ALA A 289 -10.50 9.31 -3.14
C ALA A 289 -11.74 8.42 -3.15
N GLU A 290 -12.88 9.01 -2.84
CA GLU A 290 -14.21 8.43 -3.03
C GLU A 290 -15.05 9.29 -3.97
N PHE A 291 -15.87 8.64 -4.78
CA PHE A 291 -16.86 9.28 -5.66
C PHE A 291 -17.95 8.29 -6.08
N VAL A 292 -19.11 8.82 -6.49
CA VAL A 292 -20.20 8.03 -7.09
C VAL A 292 -20.25 8.29 -8.60
N VAL A 293 -20.30 7.23 -9.40
CA VAL A 293 -20.44 7.37 -10.86
C VAL A 293 -21.90 7.47 -11.28
N GLU A 294 -22.33 8.64 -11.75
CA GLU A 294 -23.75 8.91 -12.03
C GLU A 294 -24.18 8.62 -13.49
N VAL A 295 -23.22 8.51 -14.40
CA VAL A 295 -23.46 8.41 -15.85
C VAL A 295 -22.63 7.26 -16.44
N PRO A 296 -23.19 6.44 -17.36
CA PRO A 296 -22.42 5.38 -18.00
C PRO A 296 -21.43 5.98 -19.01
N GLY A 297 -20.25 5.40 -19.11
CA GLY A 297 -19.19 5.94 -19.97
C GLY A 297 -17.82 5.35 -19.67
N THR A 298 -16.81 5.94 -20.30
CA THR A 298 -15.41 5.67 -19.96
C THR A 298 -14.82 6.93 -19.35
N TYR A 299 -14.42 6.81 -18.10
CA TYR A 299 -13.71 7.83 -17.33
C TYR A 299 -12.21 7.57 -17.43
N ILE A 300 -11.41 8.62 -17.48
CA ILE A 300 -9.97 8.49 -17.77
C ILE A 300 -9.16 9.04 -16.61
N SER A 301 -8.53 8.14 -15.84
CA SER A 301 -7.56 8.52 -14.80
C SER A 301 -6.26 8.93 -15.46
N VAL A 302 -5.70 10.06 -15.06
CA VAL A 302 -4.47 10.64 -15.61
C VAL A 302 -3.61 11.31 -14.55
N ASP A 303 -2.33 11.44 -14.86
CA ASP A 303 -1.49 12.48 -14.28
C ASP A 303 -1.65 13.77 -15.11
N HIS A 304 -2.21 14.81 -14.49
CA HIS A 304 -2.55 16.05 -15.17
C HIS A 304 -1.34 16.96 -15.44
N SER A 305 -0.13 16.54 -15.07
CA SER A 305 1.08 16.97 -15.82
C SER A 305 1.05 16.34 -17.22
N ILE A 306 0.17 16.89 -18.07
CA ILE A 306 -0.64 16.13 -19.03
C ILE A 306 0.15 15.37 -20.10
N PHE A 307 1.33 15.85 -20.48
CA PHE A 307 2.21 15.13 -21.41
C PHE A 307 2.66 13.75 -20.88
N ARG A 308 2.50 13.47 -19.58
CA ARG A 308 2.74 12.13 -19.00
C ARG A 308 1.77 11.07 -19.53
N ILE A 309 0.64 11.45 -20.12
CA ILE A 309 -0.22 10.51 -20.87
C ILE A 309 0.56 9.86 -22.01
N GLU A 310 1.37 10.63 -22.75
CA GLU A 310 2.22 10.10 -23.83
C GLU A 310 3.31 9.16 -23.30
N LYS A 311 3.62 9.26 -22.00
CA LYS A 311 4.54 8.36 -21.29
C LYS A 311 3.86 7.15 -20.65
N GLY A 312 2.53 7.04 -20.75
CA GLY A 312 1.73 5.90 -20.28
C GLY A 312 0.86 6.13 -19.05
N ALA A 313 0.77 7.37 -18.52
CA ALA A 313 0.07 7.68 -17.27
C ALA A 313 -1.43 7.85 -17.51
N LEU A 314 -2.06 6.77 -17.98
CA LEU A 314 -3.45 6.72 -18.39
C LEU A 314 -4.08 5.41 -17.94
N GLY A 315 -5.25 5.50 -17.31
CA GLY A 315 -6.07 4.35 -16.93
C GLY A 315 -7.54 4.58 -17.24
N LEU A 316 -8.25 3.52 -17.61
CA LEU A 316 -9.67 3.59 -17.94
C LEU A 316 -10.51 3.03 -16.80
N LEU A 317 -11.59 3.73 -16.47
CA LEU A 317 -12.69 3.26 -15.64
C LEU A 317 -13.94 3.17 -16.53
N LYS A 318 -14.39 1.94 -16.80
CA LYS A 318 -15.58 1.66 -17.60
C LYS A 318 -16.80 1.51 -16.69
N VAL A 319 -17.78 2.37 -16.90
CA VAL A 319 -19.02 2.41 -16.13
C VAL A 319 -20.19 2.00 -17.00
N GLU A 320 -20.89 0.96 -16.59
CA GLU A 320 -22.10 0.46 -17.26
C GLU A 320 -23.36 0.87 -16.50
N GLY A 321 -24.44 1.20 -17.22
CA GLY A 321 -25.70 1.56 -16.58
C GLY A 321 -26.64 2.38 -17.46
N LYS A 322 -27.70 2.89 -16.85
CA LYS A 322 -28.67 3.75 -17.54
C LYS A 322 -28.13 5.16 -17.67
N LYS A 323 -28.32 5.79 -18.83
CA LYS A 323 -28.01 7.21 -19.03
C LYS A 323 -28.86 8.08 -18.10
N ASN A 324 -28.28 9.19 -17.65
CA ASN A 324 -28.96 10.22 -16.89
C ASN A 324 -28.88 11.57 -17.61
N PRO A 325 -29.85 11.91 -18.48
CA PRO A 325 -29.82 13.13 -19.28
C PRO A 325 -30.05 14.41 -18.47
N ASP A 326 -30.48 14.31 -17.21
CA ASP A 326 -30.58 15.45 -16.30
C ASP A 326 -29.19 15.86 -15.77
N VAL A 327 -28.23 14.93 -15.75
CA VAL A 327 -26.84 15.17 -15.34
C VAL A 327 -25.94 15.46 -16.55
N TYR A 328 -25.96 14.61 -17.58
CA TYR A 328 -25.07 14.74 -18.74
C TYR A 328 -25.77 14.39 -20.06
N LYS A 329 -25.91 15.39 -20.94
CA LYS A 329 -26.43 15.22 -22.30
C LYS A 329 -25.70 16.13 -23.29
N GLY A 330 -25.52 15.65 -24.51
CA GLY A 330 -25.10 16.49 -25.62
C GLY A 330 -26.24 17.40 -26.08
N LEU A 331 -25.92 18.63 -26.46
CA LEU A 331 -26.82 19.50 -27.21
C LEU A 331 -26.51 19.33 -28.71
N GLN A 332 -27.56 19.36 -29.54
CA GLN A 332 -27.43 19.42 -31.00
C GLN A 332 -27.57 20.87 -31.46
#